data_AF-A0A967SNI5-F1
#
_entry.id   AF-A0A967SNI5-F1
#
_cell.length_a   1.000
_cell.length_b   1.000
_cell.length_c   1.000
_cell.angle_alpha   90.00
_cell.angle_beta   90.00
_cell.angle_gamma   90.00
#
_symmetry.space_group_name_H-M   'P 1'
#
loop_
_entity.id
_entity.type
_entity.pdbx_description
1 polymer ?
#
loop_
_entity_poly.entity_id
_entity_poly.type
_entity_poly.pdbx_seq_one_letter_code
_entity_poly.pdbx_strand_id
1 'polypeptide(L)'
;EQDIRREKASSNICTNQTLNAIGAAVHLAWLGPEGLAETGRRSIQKAHYLAKRLQQIKGVSPANGAPYGREFAILTPLEPDEVVAAMMERGYLAGIPLSADYPDLP
;
A
#
# COMPACT_ATOMS: atom_id res chain seq x y z
N GLU A 1 -8.93 -4.34 32.82
CA GLU A 1 -9.19 -3.26 31.84
C GLU A 1 -10.46 -2.54 32.28
N GLN A 2 -11.29 -2.01 31.38
CA GLN A 2 -12.61 -1.39 31.64
C GLN A 2 -13.54 -2.24 32.50
N ASP A 3 -13.43 -3.57 32.44
CA ASP A 3 -14.15 -4.54 33.28
C ASP A 3 -13.87 -4.37 34.79
N ILE A 4 -12.68 -3.87 35.15
CA ILE A 4 -12.25 -3.62 36.54
C ILE A 4 -12.14 -2.11 36.83
N ARG A 5 -11.48 -1.36 35.93
CA ARG A 5 -11.09 0.03 36.15
C ARG A 5 -12.13 1.05 35.67
N ARG A 6 -13.13 0.62 34.88
CA ARG A 6 -14.23 1.47 34.39
C ARG A 6 -13.73 2.79 33.79
N GLU A 7 -14.15 3.93 34.33
CA GLU A 7 -13.74 5.26 33.87
C GLU A 7 -12.24 5.55 34.03
N LYS A 8 -11.54 4.80 34.88
CA LYS A 8 -10.08 4.91 35.08
C LYS A 8 -9.29 3.94 34.21
N ALA A 9 -9.93 3.23 33.28
CA ALA A 9 -9.22 2.38 32.32
C ALA A 9 -8.46 3.23 31.29
N SER A 10 -7.35 2.71 30.77
CA SER A 10 -6.54 3.37 29.73
C SER A 10 -7.21 3.40 28.35
N SER A 11 -8.23 2.57 28.16
CA SER A 11 -9.07 2.50 26.97
C SER A 11 -10.43 1.92 27.35
N ASN A 12 -11.43 2.17 26.51
CA ASN A 12 -12.77 1.57 26.60
C ASN A 12 -12.93 0.32 25.72
N ILE A 13 -11.89 -0.09 24.98
CA ILE A 13 -11.93 -1.29 24.12
C ILE A 13 -12.22 -2.54 24.96
N CYS A 14 -13.12 -3.40 24.51
CA CYS A 14 -13.43 -4.68 25.16
C CYS A 14 -13.26 -5.84 24.16
N THR A 15 -14.25 -6.08 23.29
CA THR A 15 -14.05 -6.99 22.16
C THR A 15 -13.00 -6.40 21.22
N ASN A 16 -12.00 -7.21 20.89
CA ASN A 16 -10.89 -6.82 20.01
C ASN A 16 -10.80 -7.77 18.81
N GLN A 17 -9.69 -7.70 18.08
CA GLN A 17 -9.43 -8.51 16.89
C GLN A 17 -8.54 -9.73 17.19
N THR A 18 -8.74 -10.40 18.34
CA THR A 18 -7.89 -11.52 18.78
C THR A 18 -7.80 -12.65 17.73
N LEU A 19 -8.91 -12.99 17.08
CA LEU A 19 -8.92 -14.01 16.03
C LEU A 19 -7.98 -13.65 14.86
N ASN A 20 -8.06 -12.39 14.38
CA ASN A 20 -7.19 -11.90 13.31
C ASN A 20 -5.73 -11.84 13.76
N ALA A 21 -5.47 -11.43 15.01
CA ALA A 21 -4.12 -11.41 15.57
C ALA A 21 -3.50 -12.81 15.66
N ILE A 22 -4.27 -13.82 16.09
CA ILE A 22 -3.84 -15.21 16.10
C ILE A 22 -3.57 -15.72 14.67
N GLY A 23 -4.46 -15.42 13.72
CA GLY A 23 -4.25 -15.77 12.31
C GLY A 23 -2.95 -15.17 11.76
N ALA A 24 -2.68 -13.90 12.03
CA ALA A 24 -1.43 -13.24 11.65
C ALA A 24 -0.21 -13.88 12.34
N ALA A 25 -0.30 -14.22 13.64
CA ALA A 25 0.78 -14.86 14.37
C ALA A 25 1.12 -16.24 13.80
N VAL A 26 0.11 -17.06 13.48
CA VAL A 26 0.30 -18.36 12.82
C VAL A 26 0.94 -18.19 11.45
N HIS A 27 0.49 -17.22 10.66
CA HIS A 27 1.06 -16.95 9.34
C HIS A 27 2.54 -16.53 9.41
N LEU A 28 2.88 -15.62 10.33
CA LEU A 28 4.27 -15.18 10.54
C LEU A 28 5.17 -16.31 11.06
N ALA A 29 4.67 -17.13 11.98
CA ALA A 29 5.39 -18.31 12.47
C ALA A 29 5.65 -19.34 11.35
N TRP A 30 4.68 -19.51 10.43
CA TRP A 30 4.83 -20.39 9.27
C TRP A 30 5.83 -19.84 8.25
N LEU A 31 5.80 -18.53 7.96
CA LEU A 31 6.77 -17.89 7.06
C LEU A 31 8.21 -17.97 7.62
N GLY A 32 8.36 -17.76 8.92
CA GLY A 32 9.67 -17.55 9.54
C GLY A 32 10.35 -16.26 9.07
N PRO A 33 11.55 -15.95 9.61
CA PRO A 33 12.27 -14.73 9.27
C PRO A 33 12.68 -14.67 7.78
N GLU A 34 13.10 -15.80 7.21
CA GLU A 34 13.53 -15.88 5.80
C GLU A 34 12.34 -15.73 4.85
N GLY A 35 11.22 -16.39 5.13
CA GLY A 35 10.01 -16.31 4.30
C GLY A 35 9.38 -14.91 4.34
N LEU A 36 9.43 -14.25 5.49
CA LEU A 36 8.99 -12.86 5.62
C LEU A 36 9.90 -11.91 4.81
N ALA A 37 11.22 -12.07 4.94
CA ALA A 37 12.19 -11.27 4.19
C ALA A 37 12.03 -11.45 2.67
N GLU A 38 11.86 -12.70 2.20
CA GLU A 38 11.67 -13.00 0.78
C GLU A 38 10.33 -12.45 0.26
N THR A 39 9.26 -12.53 1.06
CA THR A 39 7.96 -11.94 0.71
C THR A 39 8.08 -10.43 0.50
N GLY A 40 8.77 -9.74 1.42
CA GLY A 40 9.08 -8.32 1.30
C GLY A 40 9.90 -8.01 0.05
N ARG A 41 10.98 -8.77 -0.20
CA ARG A 41 11.84 -8.62 -1.38
C ARG A 41 11.06 -8.76 -2.68
N ARG A 42 10.21 -9.79 -2.79
CA ARG A 42 9.38 -10.02 -3.98
C ARG A 42 8.37 -8.90 -4.20
N SER A 43 7.78 -8.36 -3.13
CA SER A 43 6.89 -7.20 -3.22
C SER A 43 7.62 -5.99 -3.81
N ILE A 44 8.82 -5.68 -3.29
CA ILE A 44 9.65 -4.56 -3.78
C ILE A 44 10.06 -4.79 -5.23
N GLN A 45 10.57 -5.98 -5.56
CA GLN A 45 10.97 -6.31 -6.93
C GLN A 45 9.82 -6.16 -7.94
N LYS A 46 8.61 -6.61 -7.59
CA LYS A 46 7.44 -6.48 -8.46
C LYS A 46 7.01 -5.02 -8.64
N ALA A 47 7.09 -4.20 -7.59
CA ALA A 47 6.81 -2.77 -7.68
C ALA A 47 7.81 -2.07 -8.62
N HIS A 48 9.11 -2.32 -8.45
CA HIS A 48 10.16 -1.77 -9.33
C HIS A 48 10.05 -2.29 -10.77
N TYR A 49 9.69 -3.56 -10.95
CA TYR A 49 9.39 -4.12 -12.27
C TYR A 49 8.23 -3.36 -12.93
N LEU A 50 7.11 -3.19 -12.23
CA LEU A 50 5.96 -2.45 -12.73
C LEU A 50 6.32 -1.01 -13.08
N ALA A 51 6.99 -0.29 -12.18
CA ALA A 51 7.44 1.08 -12.42
C ALA A 51 8.31 1.19 -13.68
N LYS A 52 9.26 0.26 -13.86
CA LYS A 52 10.12 0.22 -15.06
C LYS A 52 9.32 -0.03 -16.33
N ARG A 53 8.32 -0.90 -16.28
CA ARG A 53 7.42 -1.19 -17.43
C ARG A 53 6.55 0.01 -17.78
N LEU A 54 6.01 0.69 -16.77
CA LEU A 54 5.17 1.88 -16.97
C LEU A 54 5.97 3.05 -17.59
N GLN A 55 7.23 3.24 -17.19
CA GLN A 55 8.12 4.24 -17.81
C GLN A 55 8.45 3.99 -19.29
N GLN A 56 8.11 2.82 -19.84
CA GLN A 56 8.22 2.56 -21.28
C GLN A 56 7.04 3.17 -22.06
N ILE A 57 5.98 3.61 -21.38
CA ILE A 57 4.83 4.28 -21.97
C ILE A 57 5.19 5.76 -22.13
N LYS A 58 5.03 6.28 -23.35
CA LYS A 58 5.31 7.68 -23.66
C LYS A 58 4.47 8.60 -22.77
N GLY A 59 5.12 9.55 -22.10
CA GLY A 59 4.47 10.51 -21.21
C GLY A 59 4.28 10.03 -19.77
N VAL A 60 4.69 8.79 -19.44
CA VAL A 60 4.70 8.29 -18.06
C VAL A 60 6.10 8.41 -17.47
N SER A 61 6.22 9.05 -16.32
CA SER A 61 7.48 9.23 -15.59
C SER A 61 7.29 9.04 -14.09
N PRO A 62 8.35 8.78 -13.30
CA PRO A 62 8.25 8.81 -11.85
C PRO A 62 7.90 10.22 -11.37
N ALA A 63 7.02 10.34 -10.37
CA ALA A 63 6.68 11.64 -9.78
C ALA A 63 7.85 12.26 -8.99
N ASN A 64 8.74 11.43 -8.45
CA ASN A 64 9.98 11.85 -7.80
C ASN A 64 11.04 10.75 -7.87
N GLY A 65 12.26 11.07 -7.43
CA GLY A 65 13.39 10.13 -7.37
C GLY A 65 13.60 9.44 -6.01
N ALA A 66 12.61 9.48 -5.10
CA ALA A 66 12.76 8.90 -3.77
C ALA A 66 12.77 7.36 -3.83
N PRO A 67 13.50 6.68 -2.94
CA PRO A 67 13.42 5.23 -2.83
C PRO A 67 12.02 4.80 -2.38
N TYR A 68 11.51 3.72 -2.96
CA TYR A 68 10.21 3.17 -2.63
C TYR A 68 10.23 1.66 -2.45
N GLY A 69 9.31 1.17 -1.62
CA GLY A 69 9.08 -0.25 -1.37
C GLY A 69 8.04 -0.83 -2.32
N ARG A 70 6.77 -0.83 -1.90
CA ARG A 70 5.64 -1.46 -2.61
C ARG A 70 4.71 -0.48 -3.35
N GLU A 71 4.85 0.82 -3.10
CA GLU A 71 3.99 1.88 -3.60
C GLU A 71 4.88 3.00 -4.16
N PHE A 72 4.50 3.55 -5.31
CA PHE A 72 5.21 4.65 -5.95
C PHE A 72 4.21 5.49 -6.75
N ALA A 73 4.54 6.76 -6.94
CA ALA A 73 3.74 7.68 -7.74
C ALA A 73 4.37 7.88 -9.13
N ILE A 74 3.51 8.04 -10.13
CA ILE A 74 3.89 8.34 -11.51
C ILE A 74 3.13 9.57 -11.98
N LEU A 75 3.75 10.32 -12.89
CA LEU A 75 3.06 11.30 -13.70
C LEU A 75 2.52 10.59 -14.94
N THR A 76 1.32 10.96 -15.36
CA THR A 76 0.66 10.40 -16.53
C THR A 76 0.36 11.50 -17.54
N PRO A 77 0.33 11.19 -18.86
CA PRO A 77 -0.03 12.18 -19.87
C PRO A 77 -1.55 12.44 -19.93
N LEU A 78 -2.34 11.68 -19.18
CA LEU A 78 -3.78 11.79 -19.02
C LEU A 78 -4.08 12.25 -17.60
N GLU A 79 -5.27 12.80 -17.39
CA GLU A 79 -5.74 13.17 -16.05
C GLU A 79 -5.79 11.93 -15.14
N PRO A 80 -5.24 11.98 -13.92
CA PRO A 80 -5.15 10.80 -13.04
C PRO A 80 -6.51 10.15 -12.75
N ASP A 81 -7.58 10.94 -12.60
CA ASP A 81 -8.93 10.43 -12.41
C ASP A 81 -9.42 9.58 -13.59
N GLU A 82 -9.13 9.99 -14.82
CA GLU A 82 -9.47 9.23 -16.02
C GLU A 82 -8.70 7.90 -16.07
N VAL A 83 -7.42 7.92 -15.69
CA VAL A 83 -6.59 6.70 -15.62
C VAL A 83 -7.15 5.73 -14.58
N VAL A 84 -7.48 6.20 -13.38
CA VAL A 84 -8.03 5.37 -12.31
C VAL A 84 -9.38 4.77 -12.71
N ALA A 85 -10.28 5.57 -13.29
CA ALA A 85 -11.57 5.09 -13.78
C ALA A 85 -11.41 4.02 -14.87
N ALA A 86 -10.57 4.27 -15.88
CA ALA A 86 -10.34 3.35 -16.98
C ALA A 86 -9.64 2.04 -16.57
N MET A 87 -8.86 2.07 -15.48
CA MET A 87 -8.25 0.87 -14.90
C MET A 87 -9.26 0.07 -14.05
N MET A 88 -10.14 0.78 -13.32
CA MET A 88 -11.20 0.16 -12.54
C MET A 88 -12.19 -0.60 -13.43
N GLU A 89 -12.58 -0.04 -14.57
CA GLU A 89 -13.41 -0.73 -15.58
C GLU A 89 -12.77 -2.04 -16.09
N ARG A 90 -11.44 -2.13 -16.04
CA ARG A 90 -10.67 -3.32 -16.41
C ARG A 90 -10.35 -4.25 -15.24
N GLY A 91 -10.86 -3.95 -14.04
CA GLY A 91 -10.68 -4.76 -12.84
C GLY A 91 -9.36 -4.51 -12.09
N TYR A 92 -8.70 -3.36 -12.33
CA TYR A 92 -7.46 -3.00 -11.66
C TYR A 92 -7.64 -1.79 -10.74
N LEU A 93 -7.13 -1.90 -9.51
CA LEU A 93 -6.98 -0.77 -8.60
C LEU A 93 -5.63 -0.08 -8.89
N ALA A 94 -5.67 1.05 -9.61
CA ALA A 94 -4.48 1.76 -10.07
C ALA A 94 -3.85 2.71 -9.02
N GLY A 95 -4.45 2.83 -7.84
CA GLY A 95 -4.04 3.77 -6.80
C GLY A 95 -5.03 4.92 -6.66
N ILE A 96 -4.55 6.05 -6.16
CA ILE A 96 -5.34 7.27 -5.96
C ILE A 96 -4.73 8.44 -6.76
N PRO A 97 -5.56 9.34 -7.30
CA PRO A 97 -5.10 10.63 -7.81
C PRO A 97 -4.40 11.41 -6.69
N LEU A 98 -3.25 12.03 -6.98
CA LEU A 98 -2.47 12.78 -6.00
C LEU A 98 -2.43 14.28 -6.27
N SER A 99 -2.97 14.75 -7.40
CA SER A 99 -2.83 16.15 -7.86
C SER A 99 -3.40 17.16 -6.85
N ALA A 100 -4.45 16.81 -6.11
CA ALA A 100 -5.04 17.69 -5.10
C ALA A 100 -4.19 17.83 -3.83
N ASP A 101 -3.51 16.75 -3.43
CA ASP A 101 -2.67 16.71 -2.23
C ASP A 101 -1.26 17.27 -2.50
N TYR A 102 -0.83 17.25 -3.77
CA TYR A 102 0.51 17.66 -4.20
C TYR A 102 0.46 18.60 -5.42
N PRO A 103 -0.02 19.85 -5.25
CA PRO A 103 -0.20 20.80 -6.36
C PRO A 103 1.13 21.26 -6.99
N ASP A 104 2.24 21.08 -6.27
CA ASP A 104 3.59 21.44 -6.74
C ASP A 104 4.27 20.30 -7.54
N LEU A 105 3.65 19.12 -7.61
CA LEU A 105 4.11 18.07 -8.51
C LEU A 105 3.61 18.35 -9.94
N PRO A 106 4.44 18.11 -10.97
CA PRO A 106 4.09 18.42 -12.35
C PRO A 106 2.87 17.64 -12.87
#